data_AF-A0AAD6DGW8-F1
#
_entry.id   AF-A0AAD6DGW8-F1
#
_cell.length_a   1.000
_cell.length_b   1.000
_cell.length_c   1.000
_cell.angle_alpha   90.00
_cell.angle_beta   90.00
_cell.angle_gamma   90.00
#
_symmetry.space_group_name_H-M   'P 1'
#
loop_
_entity.id
_entity.type
_entity.pdbx_description
1 polymer ?
#
loop_
_entity_poly.entity_id
_entity_poly.type
_entity_poly.pdbx_seq_one_letter_code
_entity_poly.pdbx_strand_id
1 'polypeptide(L)'
;MVQSKHDFYSCHGISQIPRKIAPESISDLPNYAKFQIKEKPGQFPQHLKPCDEIMSFFDVSPPGWKEGGFSILSFAYHPIRIINQEWMLYELLMSRYIKYYEYTLPSVSSRLEHFEKYDVVDLHRWRRRSQQTILKLQMTRRFVEYWHTKEYNSNTMMNDPADLSSKPNSEDTSLWKLLLMDITHLEEQIGQHAESLEALNPIMTSLVQLIDSHKSISQSEDIKRLTYIAIAFIPLSYITGIFSMSGQYSPGGESFWVYWVTALPVAVLIVGFLALESRIPVLFKLLEQTRKRWRLFRA
;
A
#
# COMPACT_ATOMS: atom_id res chain seq x y z
N MET A 1 50.82 5.77 0.14
CA MET A 1 50.34 6.88 0.99
C MET A 1 48.83 6.97 0.77
N VAL A 2 47.94 6.32 1.53
CA VAL A 2 47.75 6.17 3.00
C VAL A 2 47.17 7.44 3.65
N GLN A 3 46.12 7.20 4.47
CA GLN A 3 45.21 8.06 5.26
C GLN A 3 44.09 8.76 4.48
N SER A 4 42.78 8.49 4.61
CA SER A 4 41.93 7.93 5.69
C SER A 4 41.98 8.65 7.03
N LYS A 5 40.91 9.35 7.41
CA LYS A 5 40.06 9.09 8.59
C LYS A 5 39.05 10.25 8.80
N HIS A 6 37.77 9.90 8.78
CA HIS A 6 36.81 10.07 9.89
C HIS A 6 36.49 11.50 10.28
N ASP A 7 35.25 11.90 10.01
CA ASP A 7 34.38 12.37 11.08
C ASP A 7 33.00 11.73 10.94
N PHE A 8 32.63 11.05 12.02
CA PHE A 8 31.42 10.25 12.23
C PHE A 8 30.59 11.03 13.26
N TYR A 9 29.27 10.90 13.19
CA TYR A 9 28.24 11.37 14.14
C TYR A 9 27.76 12.83 14.02
N SER A 10 26.62 12.99 13.37
CA SER A 10 25.53 13.76 13.97
C SER A 10 24.17 13.15 13.56
N CYS A 11 23.65 12.28 14.42
CA CYS A 11 22.24 11.93 14.45
C CYS A 11 21.47 13.14 15.02
N HIS A 12 20.51 13.70 14.30
CA HIS A 12 19.17 14.09 14.80
C HIS A 12 18.38 14.84 13.72
N GLY A 13 17.12 14.44 13.54
CA GLY A 13 16.13 15.19 12.76
C GLY A 13 15.63 14.42 11.55
N ILE A 14 14.73 13.45 11.78
CA ILE A 14 13.77 13.07 10.73
C ILE A 14 12.99 14.33 10.42
N SER A 15 13.37 14.99 9.32
CA SER A 15 12.72 16.19 8.84
C SER A 15 11.28 15.83 8.46
N GLN A 16 10.33 16.06 9.36
CA GLN A 16 8.90 16.04 9.08
C GLN A 16 8.52 17.30 8.29
N ILE A 17 9.21 17.54 7.17
CA ILE A 17 8.67 18.42 6.14
C ILE A 17 7.41 17.71 5.64
N PRO A 18 6.21 18.33 5.70
CA PRO A 18 5.11 17.85 4.90
C PRO A 18 5.60 17.96 3.47
N ARG A 19 5.97 16.83 2.85
CA ARG A 19 6.32 16.81 1.43
C ARG A 19 5.19 17.57 0.74
N LYS A 20 5.54 18.72 0.15
CA LYS A 20 4.84 19.24 -1.02
C LYS A 20 4.57 18.00 -1.85
N ILE A 21 3.31 17.60 -1.92
CA ILE A 21 2.88 16.60 -2.87
C ILE A 21 3.31 17.23 -4.19
N ALA A 22 4.40 16.74 -4.77
CA ALA A 22 4.80 17.17 -6.08
C ALA A 22 3.57 16.84 -6.94
N PRO A 23 2.86 17.84 -7.50
CA PRO A 23 1.70 17.57 -8.36
C PRO A 23 2.10 16.69 -9.56
N GLU A 24 3.40 16.59 -9.79
CA GLU A 24 4.05 15.85 -10.86
C GLU A 24 3.95 14.32 -10.68
N SER A 25 3.77 13.77 -9.46
CA SER A 25 3.60 12.31 -9.28
C SER A 25 2.14 11.84 -9.29
N ILE A 26 1.18 12.74 -9.45
CA ILE A 26 -0.26 12.41 -9.59
C ILE A 26 -0.64 12.29 -11.08
N SER A 27 0.25 12.73 -11.99
CA SER A 27 0.00 12.74 -13.44
C SER A 27 -0.11 11.33 -14.06
N ASP A 28 0.49 10.31 -13.44
CA ASP A 28 0.52 8.94 -13.96
C ASP A 28 -0.51 7.97 -13.34
N LEU A 29 -1.29 8.41 -12.33
CA LEU A 29 -2.48 7.65 -11.98
C LEU A 29 -3.53 7.90 -13.07
N PRO A 30 -4.33 6.89 -13.47
CA PRO A 30 -5.44 7.11 -14.39
C PRO A 30 -6.40 8.14 -13.78
N ASN A 31 -6.23 9.40 -14.19
CA ASN A 31 -7.10 10.50 -13.81
C ASN A 31 -8.52 10.15 -14.25
N TYR A 32 -9.49 10.27 -13.34
CA TYR A 32 -10.90 9.98 -13.61
C TYR A 32 -11.48 10.80 -14.78
N ALA A 33 -10.83 11.89 -15.17
CA ALA A 33 -11.11 12.59 -16.43
C ALA A 33 -11.04 11.67 -17.67
N LYS A 34 -10.27 10.57 -17.64
CA LYS A 34 -10.27 9.55 -18.70
C LYS A 34 -11.54 8.66 -18.71
N PHE A 35 -12.32 8.68 -17.63
CA PHE A 35 -13.62 8.00 -17.51
C PHE A 35 -14.82 8.96 -17.58
N GLN A 36 -14.61 10.27 -17.76
CA GLN A 36 -15.71 11.19 -18.00
C GLN A 36 -16.25 11.01 -19.41
N ILE A 37 -17.39 10.32 -19.45
CA ILE A 37 -18.65 10.75 -20.09
C ILE A 37 -18.46 11.92 -21.07
N LYS A 38 -18.84 11.65 -22.31
CA LYS A 38 -18.94 12.57 -23.44
C LYS A 38 -20.04 13.62 -23.18
N GLU A 39 -19.87 14.50 -22.20
CA GLU A 39 -20.83 15.55 -21.85
C GLU A 39 -20.23 16.96 -21.93
N LYS A 40 -21.09 17.91 -22.33
CA LYS A 40 -20.76 19.22 -22.91
C LYS A 40 -19.97 20.15 -21.97
N PRO A 41 -19.07 21.00 -22.51
CA PRO A 41 -18.31 21.98 -21.73
C PRO A 41 -19.20 23.18 -21.41
N GLY A 42 -19.73 23.26 -20.19
CA GLY A 42 -20.52 24.44 -19.81
C GLY A 42 -20.99 24.55 -18.37
N GLN A 43 -20.76 23.56 -17.50
CA GLN A 43 -21.36 23.58 -16.17
C GLN A 43 -20.50 22.90 -15.10
N PHE A 44 -19.27 23.36 -14.96
CA PHE A 44 -18.56 23.23 -13.69
C PHE A 44 -18.32 24.64 -13.14
N PRO A 45 -18.66 24.92 -11.87
CA PRO A 45 -18.27 26.17 -11.24
C PRO A 45 -16.75 26.32 -11.37
N GLN A 46 -16.30 27.52 -11.78
CA GLN A 46 -14.87 27.79 -11.96
C GLN A 46 -14.13 27.41 -10.69
N HIS A 47 -13.20 26.46 -10.80
CA HIS A 47 -12.34 26.03 -9.71
C HIS A 47 -11.46 27.23 -9.32
N LEU A 48 -11.76 27.90 -8.21
CA LEU A 48 -10.87 28.92 -7.66
C LEU A 48 -9.51 28.27 -7.41
N LYS A 49 -8.43 29.07 -7.54
CA LYS A 49 -7.11 28.58 -7.11
C LYS A 49 -7.19 28.32 -5.60
N PRO A 50 -6.55 27.26 -5.07
CA PRO A 50 -6.66 26.90 -3.65
C PRO A 50 -6.35 28.06 -2.68
N CYS A 51 -5.44 28.96 -3.07
CA CYS A 51 -5.13 30.15 -2.28
C CYS A 51 -6.26 31.19 -2.26
N ASP A 52 -6.99 31.35 -3.37
CA ASP A 52 -8.07 32.34 -3.48
C ASP A 52 -9.29 31.87 -2.67
N GLU A 53 -9.52 30.56 -2.61
CA GLU A 53 -10.55 29.95 -1.77
C GLU A 53 -10.24 30.13 -0.28
N ILE A 54 -8.99 29.91 0.14
CA ILE A 54 -8.55 30.15 1.53
C ILE A 54 -8.70 31.64 1.90
N MET A 55 -8.36 32.54 0.98
CA MET A 55 -8.45 33.99 1.22
C MET A 55 -9.90 34.44 1.42
N SER A 56 -10.85 33.81 0.71
CA SER A 56 -12.28 34.12 0.83
C SER A 56 -12.86 33.90 2.23
N PHE A 57 -12.27 33.02 3.04
CA PHE A 57 -12.70 32.81 4.43
C PHE A 57 -12.36 34.00 5.34
N PHE A 58 -11.32 34.75 5.01
CA PHE A 58 -10.90 35.92 5.78
C PHE A 58 -11.64 37.20 5.40
N ASP A 59 -12.36 37.20 4.27
CA ASP A 59 -13.20 38.33 3.84
C ASP A 59 -14.46 38.48 4.72
N VAL A 60 -14.83 37.43 5.49
CA VAL A 60 -15.97 37.45 6.42
C VAL A 60 -15.49 37.77 7.83
N SER A 61 -16.07 38.79 8.46
CA SER A 61 -15.74 39.15 9.85
C SER A 61 -15.94 37.96 10.80
N PRO A 62 -14.95 37.64 11.66
CA PRO A 62 -15.06 36.51 12.56
C PRO A 62 -16.17 36.73 13.62
N PRO A 63 -16.91 35.67 13.99
CA PRO A 63 -17.90 35.76 15.04
C PRO A 63 -17.23 36.10 16.38
N GLY A 64 -17.90 36.93 17.19
CA GLY A 64 -17.38 37.39 18.48
C GLY A 64 -16.47 38.63 18.41
N TRP A 65 -16.22 39.21 17.21
CA TRP A 65 -15.53 40.49 17.08
C TRP A 65 -16.43 41.64 17.55
N LYS A 66 -16.33 42.01 18.83
CA LYS A 66 -16.95 43.23 19.40
C LYS A 66 -15.84 44.26 19.65
N GLU A 67 -16.06 45.51 19.24
CA GLU A 67 -15.13 46.65 19.23
C GLU A 67 -14.24 46.77 20.49
N GLY A 68 -13.12 46.03 20.53
CA GLY A 68 -12.10 46.10 21.58
C GLY A 68 -11.91 44.84 22.47
N GLY A 69 -12.73 43.80 22.31
CA GLY A 69 -12.61 42.54 23.08
C GLY A 69 -12.01 41.41 22.24
N PHE A 70 -10.73 41.08 22.46
CA PHE A 70 -10.10 39.92 21.82
C PHE A 70 -10.60 38.62 22.47
N SER A 71 -11.56 37.92 21.84
CA SER A 71 -11.89 36.53 22.21
C SER A 71 -11.07 35.55 21.37
N ILE A 72 -10.54 34.51 22.02
CA ILE A 72 -9.83 33.40 21.37
C ILE A 72 -10.69 32.70 20.31
N LEU A 73 -12.02 32.74 20.45
CA LEU A 73 -12.97 32.22 19.47
C LEU A 73 -12.82 32.95 18.12
N SER A 74 -12.81 34.28 18.13
CA SER A 74 -12.70 35.09 16.90
C SER A 74 -11.41 34.82 16.12
N PHE A 75 -10.32 34.51 16.83
CA PHE A 75 -9.02 34.18 16.24
C PHE A 75 -8.97 32.73 15.73
N ALA A 76 -9.52 31.78 16.48
CA ALA A 76 -9.43 30.35 16.16
C ALA A 76 -10.52 29.87 15.19
N TYR A 77 -11.64 30.58 15.06
CA TYR A 77 -12.79 30.15 14.28
C TYR A 77 -12.49 29.91 12.80
N HIS A 78 -11.91 30.89 12.10
CA HIS A 78 -11.60 30.77 10.68
C HIS A 78 -10.54 29.69 10.39
N PRO A 79 -9.40 29.63 11.10
CA PRO A 79 -8.45 28.52 10.93
C PRO A 79 -9.07 27.15 11.17
N ILE A 80 -9.88 26.97 12.22
CA ILE A 80 -10.52 25.67 12.51
C ILE A 80 -11.51 25.30 11.41
N ARG A 81 -12.27 26.26 10.87
CA ARG A 81 -13.20 26.00 9.76
C ARG A 81 -12.48 25.59 8.48
N ILE A 82 -11.39 26.27 8.12
CA ILE A 82 -10.56 25.90 6.97
C ILE A 82 -10.02 24.48 7.17
N ILE A 83 -9.47 24.20 8.36
CA ILE A 83 -8.98 22.88 8.73
C ILE A 83 -10.09 21.83 8.56
N ASN A 84 -11.29 22.06 9.10
CA ASN A 84 -12.41 21.13 8.99
C ASN A 84 -12.80 20.86 7.53
N GLN A 85 -12.85 21.89 6.68
CA GLN A 85 -13.19 21.72 5.26
C GLN A 85 -12.15 20.91 4.50
N GLU A 86 -10.87 21.18 4.72
CA GLU A 86 -9.78 20.40 4.12
C GLU A 86 -9.83 18.94 4.57
N TRP A 87 -10.16 18.69 5.83
CA TRP A 87 -10.32 17.32 6.34
C TRP A 87 -11.59 16.63 5.81
N MET A 88 -12.67 17.36 5.51
CA MET A 88 -13.82 16.80 4.79
C MET A 88 -13.43 16.38 3.37
N LEU A 89 -12.68 17.21 2.65
CA LEU A 89 -12.18 16.85 1.32
C LEU A 89 -11.25 15.63 1.38
N TYR A 90 -10.39 15.57 2.40
CA TYR A 90 -9.53 14.42 2.66
C TYR A 90 -10.33 13.15 2.95
N GLU A 91 -11.41 13.22 3.75
CA GLU A 91 -12.28 12.09 4.07
C GLU A 91 -12.94 11.52 2.79
N LEU A 92 -13.48 12.37 1.94
CA LEU A 92 -14.04 11.97 0.64
C LEU A 92 -13.00 11.30 -0.26
N LEU A 93 -11.78 11.87 -0.30
CA LEU A 93 -10.67 11.31 -1.06
C LEU A 93 -10.28 9.93 -0.51
N MET A 94 -10.15 9.81 0.81
CA MET A 94 -9.81 8.57 1.49
C MET A 94 -10.84 7.47 1.21
N SER A 95 -12.13 7.77 1.34
CA SER A 95 -13.22 6.84 1.03
C SER A 95 -13.11 6.32 -0.41
N ARG A 96 -12.80 7.20 -1.36
CA ARG A 96 -12.63 6.84 -2.77
C ARG A 96 -11.44 5.90 -3.00
N TYR A 97 -10.29 6.18 -2.39
CA TYR A 97 -9.11 5.34 -2.52
C TYR A 97 -9.31 3.96 -1.91
N ILE A 98 -9.96 3.88 -0.74
CA ILE A 98 -10.27 2.59 -0.10
C ILE A 98 -11.15 1.75 -1.01
N LYS A 99 -12.23 2.33 -1.55
CA LYS A 99 -13.09 1.65 -2.54
C LYS A 99 -12.32 1.19 -3.77
N TYR A 100 -11.42 2.03 -4.30
CA TYR A 100 -10.59 1.66 -5.44
C TYR A 100 -9.77 0.39 -5.16
N TYR A 101 -9.11 0.31 -4.00
CA TYR A 101 -8.34 -0.88 -3.65
C TYR A 101 -9.23 -2.09 -3.36
N GLU A 102 -10.37 -1.89 -2.69
CA GLU A 102 -11.36 -2.94 -2.46
C GLU A 102 -11.84 -3.60 -3.76
N TYR A 103 -12.17 -2.79 -4.78
CA TYR A 103 -12.57 -3.28 -6.10
C TYR A 103 -11.42 -3.89 -6.91
N THR A 104 -10.19 -3.44 -6.67
CA THR A 104 -9.02 -3.92 -7.44
C THR A 104 -8.48 -5.23 -6.88
N LEU A 105 -8.65 -5.51 -5.58
CA LEU A 105 -8.16 -6.71 -4.88
C LEU A 105 -8.52 -8.04 -5.58
N PRO A 106 -9.75 -8.27 -6.06
CA PRO A 106 -10.10 -9.51 -6.78
C PRO A 106 -9.32 -9.72 -8.08
N SER A 107 -8.87 -8.63 -8.72
CA SER A 107 -8.14 -8.67 -9.99
C SER A 107 -6.61 -8.78 -9.84
N VAL A 108 -6.10 -8.83 -8.59
CA VAL A 108 -4.66 -8.80 -8.29
C VAL A 108 -3.90 -9.97 -8.92
N SER A 109 -4.51 -11.14 -9.05
CA SER A 109 -3.90 -12.31 -9.69
C SER A 109 -3.40 -12.03 -11.12
N SER A 110 -4.04 -11.11 -11.84
CA SER A 110 -3.68 -10.73 -13.21
C SER A 110 -2.61 -9.63 -13.30
N ARG A 111 -2.36 -8.86 -12.22
CA ARG A 111 -1.46 -7.69 -12.19
C ARG A 111 -0.47 -7.75 -11.03
N LEU A 112 -0.02 -8.95 -10.73
CA LEU A 112 0.67 -9.32 -9.51
C LEU A 112 1.95 -8.51 -9.23
N GLU A 113 2.79 -8.33 -10.26
CA GLU A 113 4.05 -7.61 -10.16
C GLU A 113 3.86 -6.10 -9.90
N HIS A 114 2.82 -5.51 -10.48
CA HIS A 114 2.49 -4.10 -10.25
C HIS A 114 1.95 -3.87 -8.84
N PHE A 115 1.14 -4.82 -8.36
CA PHE A 115 0.55 -4.78 -7.03
C PHE A 115 1.62 -4.81 -5.92
N GLU A 116 2.59 -5.73 -6.03
CA GLU A 116 3.70 -5.85 -5.08
C GLU A 116 4.54 -4.56 -5.01
N LYS A 117 4.83 -3.96 -6.17
CA LYS A 117 5.75 -2.81 -6.26
C LYS A 117 5.12 -1.48 -5.87
N TYR A 118 3.85 -1.24 -6.22
CA TYR A 118 3.22 0.08 -6.10
C TYR A 118 2.04 0.08 -5.13
N ASP A 119 1.06 -0.78 -5.35
CA ASP A 119 -0.20 -0.74 -4.60
C ASP A 119 0.02 -1.02 -3.10
N VAL A 120 0.82 -2.03 -2.77
CA VAL A 120 1.21 -2.37 -1.39
C VAL A 120 1.80 -1.16 -0.64
N VAL A 121 2.72 -0.44 -1.29
CA VAL A 121 3.38 0.72 -0.69
C VAL A 121 2.38 1.84 -0.45
N ASP A 122 1.46 2.07 -1.38
CA ASP A 122 0.47 3.12 -1.26
C ASP A 122 -0.62 2.80 -0.24
N LEU A 123 -1.08 1.54 -0.12
CA LEU A 123 -1.96 1.11 0.97
C LEU A 123 -1.32 1.36 2.34
N HIS A 124 -0.05 0.99 2.52
CA HIS A 124 0.66 1.26 3.77
C HIS A 124 0.81 2.76 4.05
N ARG A 125 1.05 3.58 3.03
CA ARG A 125 1.08 5.05 3.18
C ARG A 125 -0.28 5.59 3.61
N TRP A 126 -1.38 5.13 3.00
CA TRP A 126 -2.74 5.52 3.38
C TRP A 126 -3.07 5.13 4.81
N ARG A 127 -2.65 3.94 5.25
CA ARG A 127 -2.79 3.50 6.65
C ARG A 127 -2.07 4.43 7.61
N ARG A 128 -0.81 4.75 7.32
CA ARG A 128 -0.04 5.65 8.18
C ARG A 128 -0.65 7.05 8.20
N ARG A 129 -1.13 7.54 7.06
CA ARG A 129 -1.76 8.87 6.96
C ARG A 129 -3.08 8.95 7.73
N SER A 130 -3.92 7.91 7.69
CA SER A 130 -5.18 7.90 8.44
C SER A 130 -4.93 7.95 9.95
N GLN A 131 -4.00 7.13 10.46
CA GLN A 131 -3.62 7.15 11.88
C GLN A 131 -3.08 8.52 12.32
N GLN A 132 -2.22 9.14 11.50
CA GLN A 132 -1.71 10.49 11.79
C GLN A 132 -2.80 11.57 11.74
N THR A 133 -3.77 11.42 10.85
CA THR A 133 -4.91 12.35 10.73
C THR A 133 -5.80 12.29 11.95
N ILE A 134 -6.15 11.09 12.42
CA ILE A 134 -6.93 10.89 13.64
C ILE A 134 -6.23 11.55 14.83
N LEU A 135 -4.91 11.34 15.00
CA LEU A 135 -4.15 11.98 16.08
C LEU A 135 -4.19 13.52 16.00
N LYS A 136 -4.08 14.10 14.80
CA LYS A 136 -4.16 15.56 14.62
C LYS A 136 -5.56 16.11 14.92
N LEU A 137 -6.60 15.41 14.49
CA LEU A 137 -7.99 15.76 14.79
C LEU A 137 -8.26 15.67 16.29
N GLN A 138 -7.75 14.64 16.98
CA GLN A 138 -7.85 14.53 18.43
C GLN A 138 -7.18 15.68 19.18
N MET A 139 -6.01 16.14 18.71
CA MET A 139 -5.35 17.32 19.31
C MET A 139 -6.18 18.59 19.09
N THR A 140 -6.76 18.75 17.90
CA THR A 140 -7.64 19.88 17.58
C THR A 140 -8.91 19.86 18.42
N ARG A 141 -9.52 18.68 18.57
CA ARG A 141 -10.68 18.45 19.45
C ARG A 141 -10.36 18.84 20.89
N ARG A 142 -9.26 18.33 21.46
CA ARG A 142 -8.84 18.66 22.83
C ARG A 142 -8.62 20.16 23.04
N PHE A 143 -8.05 20.84 22.05
CA PHE A 143 -7.89 22.29 22.08
C PHE A 143 -9.26 23.00 22.16
N VAL A 144 -10.21 22.60 21.31
CA VAL A 144 -11.57 23.16 21.29
C VAL A 144 -12.31 22.86 22.59
N GLU A 145 -12.23 21.63 23.11
CA GLU A 145 -12.85 21.22 24.38
C GLU A 145 -12.33 22.03 25.57
N TYR A 146 -11.01 22.27 25.61
CA TYR A 146 -10.38 23.08 26.66
C TYR A 146 -10.91 24.51 26.65
N TRP A 147 -10.94 25.16 25.48
CA TRP A 147 -11.40 26.55 25.38
C TRP A 147 -12.90 26.71 25.57
N HIS A 148 -13.70 25.78 25.05
CA HIS A 148 -15.14 25.72 25.31
C HIS A 148 -15.43 25.67 26.82
N THR A 149 -14.76 24.76 27.53
CA THR A 149 -14.96 24.61 28.99
C THR A 149 -14.49 25.83 29.76
N LYS A 150 -13.36 26.42 29.36
CA LYS A 150 -12.79 27.61 30.01
C LYS A 150 -13.68 28.84 29.83
N GLU A 151 -14.18 29.09 28.61
CA GLU A 151 -15.04 30.23 28.30
C GLU A 151 -16.44 30.05 28.90
N TYR A 152 -16.98 28.83 28.91
CA TYR A 152 -18.22 28.50 29.62
C TYR A 152 -18.14 28.80 31.12
N ASN A 153 -17.06 28.37 31.78
CA ASN A 153 -16.86 28.61 33.21
C ASN A 153 -16.63 30.10 33.52
N SER A 154 -15.86 30.80 32.67
CA SER A 154 -15.61 32.24 32.79
C SER A 154 -16.91 33.05 32.70
N ASN A 155 -17.76 32.72 31.72
CA ASN A 155 -19.06 33.36 31.55
C ASN A 155 -20.01 33.04 32.72
N THR A 156 -19.89 31.86 33.33
CA THR A 156 -20.72 31.45 34.48
C THR A 156 -20.31 32.18 35.77
N MET A 157 -19.02 32.46 35.98
CA MET A 157 -18.54 33.15 37.19
C MET A 157 -18.72 34.68 37.17
N MET A 158 -18.90 35.27 36.00
CA MET A 158 -19.00 36.73 35.81
C MET A 158 -20.44 37.26 35.87
N ASN A 159 -21.44 36.38 35.78
CA ASN A 159 -22.85 36.77 35.85
C ASN A 159 -23.32 36.80 37.32
N ASP A 160 -23.63 38.01 37.83
CA ASP A 160 -24.27 38.21 39.13
C ASP A 160 -25.72 37.68 39.06
N PRO A 161 -26.19 36.79 39.98
CA PRO A 161 -27.51 36.17 39.91
C PRO A 161 -28.71 37.15 39.93
N ALA A 162 -28.47 38.45 40.16
CA ALA A 162 -29.50 39.48 40.22
C ALA A 162 -29.82 40.14 38.85
N ASP A 163 -28.98 40.02 37.82
CA ASP A 163 -29.21 40.69 36.52
C ASP A 163 -29.82 39.75 35.48
N LEU A 164 -31.14 39.53 35.60
CA LEU A 164 -31.97 38.69 34.72
C LEU A 164 -32.08 39.18 33.26
N SER A 165 -31.44 40.30 32.91
CA SER A 165 -31.49 40.88 31.56
C SER A 165 -30.26 40.60 30.70
N SER A 166 -29.13 40.22 31.32
CA SER A 166 -27.90 39.87 30.60
C SER A 166 -28.00 38.43 30.08
N LYS A 167 -28.53 38.25 28.86
CA LYS A 167 -28.39 36.99 28.15
C LYS A 167 -26.88 36.67 28.07
N PRO A 168 -26.39 35.55 28.64
CA PRO A 168 -25.02 35.13 28.39
C PRO A 168 -24.81 35.05 26.88
N ASN A 169 -23.60 35.33 26.37
CA ASN A 169 -23.21 35.15 24.96
C ASN A 169 -23.48 33.69 24.52
N SER A 170 -24.74 33.36 24.25
CA SER A 170 -25.24 32.02 23.93
C SER A 170 -24.78 31.61 22.54
N GLU A 171 -24.55 32.60 21.67
CA GLU A 171 -24.05 32.41 20.31
C GLU A 171 -22.63 31.85 20.34
N ASP A 172 -21.69 32.45 21.09
CA ASP A 172 -20.30 32.00 21.18
C ASP A 172 -20.18 30.57 21.74
N THR A 173 -20.95 30.27 22.79
CA THR A 173 -21.02 28.92 23.37
C THR A 173 -21.58 27.91 22.37
N SER A 174 -22.59 28.30 21.59
CA SER A 174 -23.16 27.45 20.54
C SER A 174 -22.19 27.21 19.38
N LEU A 175 -21.36 28.19 19.02
CA LEU A 175 -20.36 28.07 17.95
C LEU A 175 -19.26 27.07 18.30
N TRP A 176 -18.75 27.12 19.53
CA TRP A 176 -17.81 26.10 20.02
C TRP A 176 -18.39 24.69 19.99
N LYS A 177 -19.66 24.55 20.38
CA LYS A 177 -20.36 23.27 20.35
C LYS A 177 -20.52 22.74 18.92
N LEU A 178 -20.83 23.59 17.96
CA LEU A 178 -20.91 23.22 16.54
C LEU A 178 -19.55 22.76 16.00
N LEU A 179 -18.49 23.53 16.25
CA LEU A 179 -17.13 23.13 15.84
C LEU A 179 -16.70 21.79 16.46
N LEU A 180 -17.04 21.57 17.73
CA LEU A 180 -16.76 20.31 18.41
C LEU A 180 -17.52 19.14 17.77
N MET A 181 -18.79 19.35 17.40
CA MET A 181 -19.61 18.35 16.72
C MET A 181 -19.02 18.00 15.35
N ASP A 182 -18.61 18.99 14.56
CA ASP A 182 -18.01 18.80 13.24
C ASP A 182 -16.69 18.01 13.33
N ILE A 183 -15.80 18.39 14.27
CA ILE A 183 -14.52 17.67 14.46
C ILE A 183 -14.76 16.23 14.92
N THR A 184 -15.72 16.02 15.82
CA THR A 184 -16.06 14.68 16.31
C THR A 184 -16.62 13.80 15.20
N HIS A 185 -17.48 14.36 14.35
CA HIS A 185 -18.00 13.66 13.18
C HIS A 185 -16.88 13.28 12.20
N LEU A 186 -15.94 14.19 11.94
CA LEU A 186 -14.78 13.91 11.09
C LEU A 186 -13.85 12.84 11.68
N GLU A 187 -13.62 12.87 13.00
CA GLU A 187 -12.85 11.84 13.71
C GLU A 187 -13.51 10.46 13.54
N GLU A 188 -14.83 10.39 13.68
CA GLU A 188 -15.60 9.14 13.51
C GLU A 188 -15.54 8.61 12.08
N GLN A 189 -15.81 9.45 11.08
CA GLN A 189 -15.78 9.04 9.66
C GLN A 189 -14.40 8.55 9.23
N ILE A 190 -13.35 9.31 9.55
CA ILE A 190 -11.97 8.93 9.23
C ILE A 190 -11.56 7.68 10.02
N GLY A 191 -12.06 7.53 11.26
CA GLY A 191 -11.91 6.32 12.06
C GLY A 191 -12.49 5.08 11.37
N GLN A 192 -13.73 5.14 10.90
CA GLN A 192 -14.39 4.05 10.19
C GLN A 192 -13.63 3.65 8.92
N HIS A 193 -13.19 4.64 8.13
CA HIS A 193 -12.38 4.38 6.93
C HIS A 193 -11.00 3.80 7.29
N ALA A 194 -10.39 4.22 8.40
CA ALA A 194 -9.12 3.67 8.87
C ALA A 194 -9.28 2.21 9.29
N GLU A 195 -10.35 1.85 10.01
CA GLU A 195 -10.65 0.47 10.39
C GLU A 195 -10.87 -0.42 9.17
N SER A 196 -11.62 0.05 8.17
CA SER A 196 -11.79 -0.65 6.89
C SER A 196 -10.44 -0.92 6.21
N LEU A 197 -9.55 0.09 6.19
CA LEU A 197 -8.20 -0.07 5.63
C LEU A 197 -7.33 -1.03 6.45
N GLU A 198 -7.49 -1.07 7.77
CA GLU A 198 -6.80 -2.06 8.62
C GLU A 198 -7.31 -3.48 8.37
N ALA A 199 -8.61 -3.66 8.08
CA ALA A 199 -9.18 -4.94 7.70
C ALA A 199 -8.66 -5.47 6.34
N LEU A 200 -8.24 -4.58 5.43
CA LEU A 200 -7.60 -4.97 4.16
C LEU A 200 -6.14 -5.43 4.32
N ASN A 201 -5.46 -5.04 5.40
CA ASN A 201 -4.05 -5.37 5.64
C ASN A 201 -3.72 -6.88 5.71
N PRO A 202 -4.48 -7.74 6.43
CA PRO A 202 -4.23 -9.18 6.42
C PRO A 202 -4.44 -9.81 5.03
N ILE A 203 -5.43 -9.33 4.27
CA ILE A 203 -5.68 -9.78 2.90
C ILE A 203 -4.47 -9.46 2.03
N MET A 204 -3.97 -8.23 2.11
CA MET A 204 -2.78 -7.81 1.38
C MET A 204 -1.54 -8.63 1.75
N THR A 205 -1.33 -8.91 3.03
CA THR A 205 -0.19 -9.74 3.49
C THR A 205 -0.29 -11.16 2.94
N SER A 206 -1.48 -11.75 2.97
CA SER A 206 -1.72 -13.08 2.39
C SER A 206 -1.51 -13.11 0.89
N LEU A 207 -1.91 -12.05 0.17
CA LEU A 207 -1.63 -11.92 -1.26
C LEU A 207 -0.13 -11.88 -1.50
N VAL A 208 0.64 -11.02 -0.82
CA VAL A 208 2.11 -10.96 -0.97
C VAL A 208 2.76 -12.33 -0.72
N GLN A 209 2.35 -13.06 0.32
CA GLN A 209 2.86 -14.41 0.58
C GLN A 209 2.55 -15.40 -0.55
N LEU A 210 1.37 -15.29 -1.16
CA LEU A 210 1.00 -16.09 -2.32
C LEU A 210 1.88 -15.75 -3.53
N ILE A 211 2.20 -14.47 -3.74
CA ILE A 211 3.13 -14.01 -4.80
C ILE A 211 4.49 -14.65 -4.61
N ASP A 212 5.06 -14.51 -3.41
CA ASP A 212 6.38 -15.05 -3.08
C ASP A 212 6.42 -16.56 -3.26
N SER A 213 5.33 -17.25 -2.87
CA SER A 213 5.19 -18.69 -3.07
C SER A 213 5.17 -19.06 -4.55
N HIS A 214 4.37 -18.38 -5.37
CA HIS A 214 4.32 -18.61 -6.82
C HIS A 214 5.68 -18.35 -7.49
N LYS A 215 6.36 -17.27 -7.09
CA LYS A 215 7.69 -16.91 -7.59
C LYS A 215 8.72 -17.97 -7.23
N SER A 216 8.71 -18.44 -5.98
CA SER A 216 9.59 -19.52 -5.51
C SER A 216 9.34 -20.83 -6.28
N ILE A 217 8.08 -21.16 -6.57
CA ILE A 217 7.71 -22.33 -7.38
C ILE A 217 8.27 -22.19 -8.80
N SER A 218 8.08 -21.03 -9.45
CA SER A 218 8.61 -20.76 -10.79
C SER A 218 10.14 -20.87 -10.82
N GLN A 219 10.82 -20.24 -9.85
CA GLN A 219 12.28 -20.31 -9.74
C GLN A 219 12.77 -21.74 -9.54
N SER A 220 12.04 -22.54 -8.75
CA SER A 220 12.36 -23.96 -8.54
C SER A 220 12.23 -24.77 -9.84
N GLU A 221 11.27 -24.43 -10.70
CA GLU A 221 11.14 -25.08 -12.01
C GLU A 221 12.33 -24.76 -12.92
N ASP A 222 12.77 -23.51 -12.96
CA ASP A 222 13.93 -23.10 -13.75
C ASP A 222 15.22 -23.78 -13.25
N ILE A 223 15.40 -23.89 -11.93
CA ILE A 223 16.53 -24.60 -11.31
C ILE A 223 16.49 -26.10 -11.69
N LYS A 224 15.31 -26.73 -11.72
CA LYS A 224 15.16 -28.13 -12.14
C LYS A 224 15.60 -28.32 -13.59
N ARG A 225 15.15 -27.44 -14.50
CA ARG A 225 15.53 -27.48 -15.92
C ARG A 225 17.05 -27.39 -16.09
N LEU A 226 17.68 -26.47 -15.36
CA LEU A 226 19.14 -26.32 -15.37
C LEU A 226 19.85 -27.57 -14.82
N THR A 227 19.36 -28.13 -13.71
CA THR A 227 19.93 -29.32 -13.08
C THR A 227 19.86 -30.54 -14.00
N TYR A 228 18.75 -30.71 -14.73
CA TYR A 228 18.62 -31.79 -15.72
C TYR A 228 19.64 -31.68 -16.85
N ILE A 229 19.92 -30.47 -17.34
CA ILE A 229 20.98 -30.24 -18.32
C ILE A 229 22.34 -30.62 -17.72
N ALA A 230 22.65 -30.16 -16.50
CA ALA A 230 23.92 -30.46 -15.85
C ALA A 230 24.13 -31.97 -15.62
N ILE A 231 23.12 -32.68 -15.11
CA ILE A 231 23.16 -34.13 -14.88
C ILE A 231 23.40 -34.89 -16.19
N ALA A 232 22.85 -34.42 -17.32
CA ALA A 232 23.13 -35.01 -18.62
C ALA A 232 24.58 -34.78 -19.09
N PHE A 233 25.07 -33.54 -19.00
CA PHE A 233 26.34 -33.16 -19.58
C PHE A 233 27.57 -33.57 -18.77
N ILE A 234 27.50 -33.60 -17.43
CA ILE A 234 28.66 -33.95 -16.57
C ILE A 234 29.25 -35.34 -16.91
N PRO A 235 28.48 -36.43 -16.87
CA PRO A 235 29.00 -37.77 -17.18
C PRO A 235 29.41 -37.94 -18.65
N LEU A 236 28.68 -37.32 -19.59
CA LEU A 236 29.06 -37.31 -21.01
C LEU A 236 30.41 -36.62 -21.21
N SER A 237 30.60 -35.45 -20.58
CA SER A 237 31.85 -34.69 -20.64
C SER A 237 33.01 -35.50 -20.03
N TYR A 238 32.76 -36.23 -18.95
CA TYR A 238 33.75 -37.10 -18.33
C TYR A 238 34.21 -38.22 -19.27
N ILE A 239 33.27 -38.90 -19.94
CA ILE A 239 33.58 -39.94 -20.95
C ILE A 239 34.40 -39.33 -22.09
N THR A 240 33.98 -38.17 -22.63
CA THR A 240 34.73 -37.51 -23.69
C THR A 240 36.14 -37.11 -23.25
N GLY A 241 36.30 -36.67 -22.00
CA GLY A 241 37.61 -36.29 -21.44
C GLY A 241 38.57 -37.47 -21.32
N ILE A 242 38.09 -38.61 -20.80
CA ILE A 242 38.90 -39.84 -20.70
C ILE A 242 39.35 -40.30 -22.09
N PHE A 243 38.43 -40.43 -23.04
CA PHE A 243 38.75 -40.93 -24.38
C PHE A 243 39.55 -39.91 -25.20
N SER A 244 39.44 -38.61 -24.92
CA SER A 244 40.26 -37.57 -25.56
C SER A 244 41.74 -37.67 -25.20
N MET A 245 42.11 -38.30 -24.08
CA MET A 245 43.51 -38.47 -23.67
C MET A 245 44.18 -39.71 -24.24
N SER A 246 43.41 -40.67 -24.76
CA SER A 246 43.92 -41.98 -25.17
C SER A 246 44.08 -42.09 -26.69
N GLY A 247 45.32 -42.08 -27.19
CA GLY A 247 45.63 -42.07 -28.63
C GLY A 247 45.09 -43.28 -29.42
N GLN A 248 44.94 -44.45 -28.78
CA GLN A 248 44.40 -45.68 -29.42
C GLN A 248 42.90 -45.59 -29.77
N TYR A 249 42.16 -44.69 -29.13
CA TYR A 249 40.72 -44.50 -29.35
C TYR A 249 40.41 -43.24 -30.19
N SER A 250 41.46 -42.64 -30.78
CA SER A 250 41.33 -41.51 -31.69
C SER A 250 40.59 -41.91 -32.99
N PRO A 251 39.94 -40.95 -33.66
CA PRO A 251 39.23 -41.22 -34.92
C PRO A 251 40.20 -41.77 -35.97
N GLY A 252 39.98 -43.02 -36.39
CA GLY A 252 40.84 -43.76 -37.33
C GLY A 252 41.71 -44.86 -36.70
N GLY A 253 41.69 -45.01 -35.36
CA GLY A 253 42.36 -46.12 -34.66
C GLY A 253 41.54 -47.42 -34.63
N GLU A 254 42.20 -48.57 -34.47
CA GLU A 254 41.57 -49.91 -34.46
C GLU A 254 40.47 -50.07 -33.40
N SER A 255 40.55 -49.31 -32.29
CA SER A 255 39.62 -49.41 -31.15
C SER A 255 38.56 -48.30 -31.08
N PHE A 256 38.38 -47.51 -32.14
CA PHE A 256 37.41 -46.39 -32.15
C PHE A 256 35.96 -46.82 -31.83
N TRP A 257 35.59 -48.06 -32.15
CA TRP A 257 34.24 -48.58 -31.87
C TRP A 257 33.91 -48.64 -30.36
N VAL A 258 34.91 -48.80 -29.50
CA VAL A 258 34.74 -48.85 -28.03
C VAL A 258 34.17 -47.55 -27.47
N TYR A 259 34.47 -46.41 -28.09
CA TYR A 259 33.89 -45.12 -27.72
C TYR A 259 32.37 -45.13 -27.89
N TRP A 260 31.85 -45.61 -29.02
CA TRP A 260 30.41 -45.69 -29.28
C TRP A 260 29.72 -46.69 -28.38
N VAL A 261 30.36 -47.84 -28.12
CA VAL A 261 29.84 -48.89 -27.24
C VAL A 261 29.74 -48.44 -25.79
N THR A 262 30.55 -47.48 -25.35
CA THR A 262 30.55 -46.98 -23.97
C THR A 262 29.70 -45.72 -23.82
N ALA A 263 29.83 -44.76 -24.74
CA ALA A 263 29.13 -43.48 -24.67
C ALA A 263 27.61 -43.63 -24.90
N LEU A 264 27.19 -44.48 -25.85
CA LEU A 264 25.79 -44.62 -26.23
C LEU A 264 24.92 -45.23 -25.11
N PRO A 265 25.28 -46.36 -24.46
CA PRO A 265 24.48 -46.89 -23.36
C PRO A 265 24.47 -45.96 -22.13
N VAL A 266 25.55 -45.23 -21.86
CA VAL A 266 25.55 -44.22 -20.78
C VAL A 266 24.59 -43.08 -21.12
N ALA A 267 24.62 -42.57 -22.36
CA ALA A 267 23.68 -41.54 -22.81
C ALA A 267 22.22 -42.03 -22.69
N VAL A 268 21.93 -43.25 -23.14
CA VAL A 268 20.59 -43.86 -23.06
C VAL A 268 20.16 -44.05 -21.60
N LEU A 269 21.04 -44.49 -20.70
CA LEU A 269 20.73 -44.64 -19.28
C LEU A 269 20.39 -43.30 -18.63
N ILE A 270 21.16 -42.25 -18.88
CA ILE A 270 20.92 -40.93 -18.28
C ILE A 270 19.60 -40.32 -18.80
N VAL A 271 19.39 -40.34 -20.11
CA VAL A 271 18.14 -39.85 -20.71
C VAL A 271 16.96 -40.69 -20.24
N GLY A 272 17.11 -42.01 -20.15
CA GLY A 272 16.10 -42.92 -19.62
C GLY A 272 15.74 -42.64 -18.17
N PHE A 273 16.74 -42.39 -17.32
CA PHE A 273 16.54 -42.04 -15.90
C PHE A 273 15.80 -40.70 -15.75
N LEU A 274 16.23 -39.66 -16.47
CA LEU A 274 15.57 -38.35 -16.46
C LEU A 274 14.14 -38.41 -17.01
N ALA A 275 13.91 -39.17 -18.08
CA ALA A 275 12.58 -39.37 -18.64
C ALA A 275 11.67 -40.14 -17.67
N LEU A 276 12.20 -41.15 -16.97
CA LEU A 276 11.44 -41.89 -15.96
C LEU A 276 11.02 -40.97 -14.82
N GLU A 277 11.94 -40.17 -14.28
CA GLU A 277 11.66 -39.22 -13.18
C GLU A 277 10.54 -38.24 -13.54
N SER A 278 10.57 -37.68 -14.75
CA SER A 278 9.53 -36.76 -15.23
C SER A 278 8.12 -37.38 -15.31
N ARG A 279 8.02 -38.71 -15.46
CA ARG A 279 6.75 -39.45 -15.64
C ARG A 279 6.14 -39.95 -14.33
N ILE A 280 6.92 -40.04 -13.25
CA ILE A 280 6.46 -40.49 -11.92
C ILE A 280 5.23 -39.70 -11.42
N PRO A 281 5.17 -38.36 -11.44
CA PRO A 281 4.01 -37.64 -10.89
C PRO A 281 2.72 -37.84 -11.68
N VAL A 282 2.81 -38.06 -13.01
CA VAL A 282 1.66 -38.35 -13.87
C VAL A 282 1.12 -39.75 -13.60
N LEU A 283 2.02 -40.73 -13.50
CA LEU A 283 1.68 -42.10 -13.14
C LEU A 283 1.05 -42.17 -11.75
N PHE A 284 1.56 -41.40 -10.79
CA PHE A 284 1.00 -41.35 -9.44
C PHE A 284 -0.42 -40.77 -9.41
N LYS A 285 -0.67 -39.66 -10.13
CA LYS A 285 -2.04 -39.12 -10.28
C LYS A 285 -3.00 -40.11 -10.93
N LEU A 286 -2.56 -40.80 -11.98
CA LEU A 286 -3.34 -41.86 -12.65
C LEU A 286 -3.63 -43.04 -11.71
N LEU A 287 -2.65 -43.47 -10.93
CA LEU A 287 -2.81 -44.52 -9.91
C LEU A 287 -3.78 -44.10 -8.81
N GLU A 288 -3.76 -42.84 -8.38
CA GLU A 288 -4.68 -42.36 -7.36
C GLU A 288 -6.12 -42.24 -7.89
N GLN A 289 -6.29 -41.78 -9.13
CA GLN A 289 -7.59 -41.74 -9.81
C GLN A 289 -8.20 -43.13 -9.98
N THR A 290 -7.39 -44.11 -10.41
CA THR A 290 -7.84 -45.49 -10.54
C THR A 290 -8.15 -46.07 -9.16
N ARG A 291 -7.34 -45.82 -8.14
CA ARG A 291 -7.59 -46.26 -6.75
C ARG A 291 -8.89 -45.67 -6.15
N LYS A 292 -9.26 -44.43 -6.46
CA LYS A 292 -10.55 -43.83 -6.05
C LYS A 292 -11.73 -44.47 -6.77
N ARG A 293 -11.60 -44.71 -8.09
CA ARG A 293 -12.62 -45.42 -8.89
C ARG A 293 -12.88 -46.84 -8.39
N TRP A 294 -11.83 -47.58 -8.04
CA TRP A 294 -11.95 -48.95 -7.50
C TRP A 294 -12.60 -49.01 -6.12
N ARG A 295 -12.43 -47.99 -5.28
CA ARG A 295 -13.12 -47.92 -3.97
C ARG A 295 -14.61 -47.64 -4.10
N LEU A 296 -15.03 -46.85 -5.09
CA LEU A 296 -16.44 -46.58 -5.38
C LEU A 296 -17.17 -47.78 -6.01
N PHE A 297 -16.46 -48.69 -6.65
CA PHE A 297 -17.04 -49.93 -7.23
C PHE A 297 -17.21 -51.07 -6.21
N ARG A 298 -16.68 -50.90 -4.99
CA ARG A 298 -16.66 -51.92 -3.94
C ARG A 298 -17.55 -51.55 -2.73
N ALA A 299 -18.22 -50.41 -2.78
CA ALA A 299 -19.25 -49.96 -1.83
C ALA A 299 -20.63 -50.07 -2.51
#